data_AF-A0A356N718-F1
#
_entry.id   AF-A0A356N718-F1
#
_cell.length_a   1.000
_cell.length_b   1.000
_cell.length_c   1.000
_cell.angle_alpha   90.00
_cell.angle_beta   90.00
_cell.angle_gamma   90.00
#
_symmetry.space_group_name_H-M   'P 1'
#
loop_
_entity.id
_entity.type
_entity.pdbx_description
1 polymer ?
#
loop_
_entity_poly.entity_id
_entity_poly.type
_entity_poly.pdbx_seq_one_letter_code
_entity_poly.pdbx_strand_id
1 'polypeptide(L)'
;MAHTKSQGKTNQKSNRPGQRRGIKKFGDQKISVGQIIVRQVGSKVHGGVGTKTGKDFTVYAMRPGIVKFFTKLGKKFVSVVKANKNVKKAEKKSVEHTSKIVKAKYVTKKAVTEKVAVKAIKKTVKKPVKKTVKKTASTTKAKN
;
A
#
# COMPACT_ATOMS: atom_id res chain seq x y z
N MET A 1 61.22 35.87 29.89
CA MET A 1 60.55 34.57 30.05
C MET A 1 59.36 34.75 30.97
N ALA A 2 58.16 34.30 30.59
CA ALA A 2 57.12 33.99 31.56
C ALA A 2 57.43 32.61 32.15
N HIS A 3 57.80 32.56 33.43
CA HIS A 3 58.12 31.32 34.14
C HIS A 3 56.85 30.70 34.70
N THR A 4 56.09 30.00 33.87
CA THR A 4 55.23 28.86 34.24
C THR A 4 54.81 28.15 32.96
N LYS A 5 55.25 26.91 32.83
CA LYS A 5 54.85 26.01 31.75
C LYS A 5 53.57 25.30 32.17
N SER A 6 52.62 25.21 31.24
CA SER A 6 51.33 24.51 31.30
C SER A 6 50.09 25.33 31.68
N GLN A 7 49.83 26.41 30.95
CA GLN A 7 48.43 26.80 30.73
C GLN A 7 47.82 25.80 29.73
N GLY A 8 47.10 24.81 30.24
CA GLY A 8 46.36 23.85 29.40
C GLY A 8 45.37 24.57 28.48
N LYS A 9 45.30 24.14 27.22
CA LYS A 9 44.30 24.64 26.26
C LYS A 9 42.91 24.16 26.68
N THR A 10 41.95 25.08 26.83
CA THR A 10 40.55 24.68 26.98
C THR A 10 40.06 24.08 25.65
N ASN A 11 39.51 22.87 25.69
CA ASN A 11 38.88 22.28 24.51
C ASN A 11 37.55 23.01 24.24
N GLN A 12 37.62 24.11 23.48
CA GLN A 12 36.45 24.84 22.99
C GLN A 12 35.66 23.97 22.00
N LYS A 13 34.70 23.19 22.52
CA LYS A 13 33.75 22.44 21.69
C LYS A 13 32.51 23.29 21.46
N SER A 14 32.28 23.69 20.21
CA SER A 14 31.10 24.46 19.84
C SER A 14 29.84 23.57 19.86
N ASN A 15 28.83 23.94 20.65
CA ASN A 15 27.56 23.20 20.76
C ASN A 15 26.50 23.68 19.75
N ARG A 16 26.88 23.97 18.50
CA ARG A 16 25.89 24.36 17.49
C ARG A 16 25.19 23.12 16.93
N PRO A 17 23.85 23.05 16.93
CA PRO A 17 23.13 21.91 16.38
C PRO A 17 23.39 21.79 14.88
N GLY A 18 23.47 20.56 14.38
CA GLY A 18 23.62 20.30 12.96
C GLY A 18 22.40 20.81 12.18
N GLN A 19 22.62 21.44 11.02
CA GLN A 19 21.55 22.02 10.20
C GLN A 19 20.73 21.01 9.39
N ARG A 20 20.93 19.70 9.62
CA ARG A 20 20.18 18.60 8.97
C ARG A 20 20.16 18.71 7.43
N ARG A 21 21.25 19.18 6.83
CA ARG A 21 21.46 19.20 5.37
C ARG A 21 21.60 17.77 4.84
N GLY A 22 21.23 17.54 3.59
CA GLY A 22 21.31 16.24 2.92
C GLY A 22 20.14 15.97 1.97
N ILE A 23 20.17 14.78 1.37
CA ILE A 23 19.11 14.26 0.51
C ILE A 23 17.90 13.89 1.38
N LYS A 24 16.71 14.24 0.93
CA LYS A 24 15.41 13.98 1.59
C LYS A 24 14.56 12.98 0.80
N LYS A 25 14.72 12.96 -0.52
CA LYS A 25 14.10 11.97 -1.41
C LYS A 25 15.18 11.32 -2.27
N PHE A 26 15.27 10.00 -2.19
CA PHE A 26 16.23 9.20 -2.93
C PHE A 26 15.75 8.90 -4.35
N GLY A 27 16.61 8.27 -5.14
CA GLY A 27 16.27 7.79 -6.48
C GLY A 27 15.05 6.87 -6.46
N ASP A 28 14.26 6.94 -7.52
CA ASP A 28 13.06 6.14 -7.77
C ASP A 28 11.91 6.31 -6.76
N GLN A 29 12.01 7.30 -5.86
CA GLN A 29 10.93 7.64 -4.96
C GLN A 29 9.87 8.53 -5.64
N LYS A 30 8.61 8.28 -5.31
CA LYS A 30 7.48 9.14 -5.71
C LYS A 30 7.56 10.46 -4.94
N ILE A 31 7.32 11.56 -5.66
CA ILE A 31 7.35 12.92 -5.13
C ILE A 31 6.17 13.75 -5.64
N SER A 32 5.64 14.60 -4.78
CA SER A 32 4.61 15.59 -5.07
C SER A 32 5.24 16.96 -5.37
N VAL A 33 4.45 17.87 -5.93
CA VAL A 33 4.87 19.27 -6.15
C VAL A 33 5.25 19.93 -4.83
N GLY A 34 6.30 20.75 -4.84
CA GLY A 34 6.77 21.53 -3.69
C GLY A 34 7.62 20.74 -2.68
N GLN A 35 7.70 19.41 -2.80
CA GLN A 35 8.53 18.61 -1.89
C GLN A 35 10.01 18.83 -2.14
N ILE A 36 10.79 18.86 -1.05
CA ILE A 36 12.24 19.02 -1.07
C ILE A 36 12.90 17.68 -1.42
N ILE A 37 13.84 17.72 -2.37
CA ILE A 37 14.65 16.55 -2.77
C ILE A 37 16.00 16.59 -2.07
N VAL A 38 16.68 17.73 -2.09
CA VAL A 38 18.00 17.92 -1.46
C VAL A 38 18.04 19.28 -0.77
N ARG A 39 18.43 19.28 0.52
CA ARG A 39 18.74 20.50 1.27
C ARG A 39 20.25 20.59 1.42
N GLN A 40 20.89 21.55 0.78
CA GLN A 40 22.35 21.60 0.67
C GLN A 40 22.87 23.01 0.93
N VAL A 41 24.20 23.15 0.95
CA VAL A 41 24.83 24.46 0.82
C VAL A 41 25.82 24.42 -0.31
N GLY A 42 25.79 25.50 -1.09
CA GLY A 42 26.31 25.52 -2.43
C GLY A 42 25.56 24.55 -3.35
N SER A 43 25.98 24.53 -4.60
CA SER A 43 25.33 23.79 -5.68
C SER A 43 25.97 22.41 -5.89
N LYS A 44 25.94 21.52 -4.88
CA LYS A 44 26.48 20.16 -5.02
C LYS A 44 25.66 19.31 -6.01
N VAL A 45 24.34 19.47 -5.95
CA VAL A 45 23.40 18.90 -6.90
C VAL A 45 22.61 20.03 -7.55
N HIS A 46 22.49 20.01 -8.86
CA HIS A 46 21.78 21.02 -9.63
C HIS A 46 20.36 20.54 -9.97
N GLY A 47 19.42 21.49 -10.06
CA GLY A 47 18.09 21.22 -10.58
C GLY A 47 18.13 20.90 -12.07
N GLY A 48 17.55 19.76 -12.44
CA GLY A 48 17.27 19.37 -13.81
C GLY A 48 15.78 19.44 -14.11
N VAL A 49 15.32 18.67 -15.09
CA VAL A 49 13.94 18.74 -15.60
C VAL A 49 12.92 18.45 -14.50
N GLY A 50 11.93 19.34 -14.33
CA GLY A 50 10.86 19.18 -13.34
C GLY A 50 11.24 19.53 -11.90
N THR A 51 12.40 20.17 -11.72
CA THR A 51 12.89 20.66 -10.43
C THR A 51 13.39 22.09 -10.55
N LYS A 52 13.48 22.80 -9.43
CA LYS A 52 14.11 24.12 -9.33
C LYS A 52 15.01 24.19 -8.10
N THR A 53 15.95 25.11 -8.16
CA THR A 53 16.84 25.46 -7.07
C THR A 53 16.33 26.74 -6.39
N GLY A 54 16.17 26.72 -5.07
CA GLY A 54 15.81 27.89 -4.28
C GLY A 54 16.99 28.84 -4.02
N LYS A 55 16.73 29.97 -3.35
CA LYS A 55 17.76 30.95 -2.97
C LYS A 55 18.83 30.35 -2.06
N ASP A 56 18.46 29.40 -1.22
CA ASP A 56 19.33 28.67 -0.29
C ASP A 56 19.98 27.43 -0.94
N PHE A 57 19.97 27.32 -2.26
CA PHE A 57 20.44 26.17 -3.04
C PHE A 57 19.69 24.85 -2.79
N THR A 58 18.55 24.89 -2.09
CA THR A 58 17.68 23.72 -1.90
C THR A 58 17.01 23.34 -3.21
N VAL A 59 17.02 22.06 -3.56
CA VAL A 59 16.37 21.54 -4.77
C VAL A 59 15.02 20.95 -4.44
N TYR A 60 13.97 21.42 -5.10
CA TYR A 60 12.59 21.00 -4.88
C TYR A 60 11.88 20.62 -6.19
N ALA A 61 10.81 19.82 -6.07
CA ALA A 61 10.03 19.36 -7.22
C ALA A 61 9.01 20.40 -7.69
N MET A 62 8.99 20.66 -8.99
CA MET A 62 7.96 21.51 -9.62
C MET A 62 6.77 20.72 -10.16
N ARG A 63 6.91 19.41 -10.31
CA ARG A 63 5.86 18.53 -10.86
C ARG A 63 5.86 17.19 -10.14
N PRO A 64 4.73 16.47 -10.08
CA PRO A 64 4.68 15.16 -9.48
C PRO A 64 5.34 14.12 -10.38
N GLY A 65 5.98 13.12 -9.77
CA GLY A 65 6.64 12.07 -10.52
C GLY A 65 7.59 11.22 -9.67
N ILE A 66 8.63 10.72 -10.31
CA ILE A 66 9.67 9.86 -9.74
C ILE A 66 11.00 10.60 -9.79
N VAL A 67 11.74 10.63 -8.68
CA VAL A 67 13.06 11.31 -8.61
C VAL A 67 14.13 10.47 -9.31
N LYS A 68 14.92 11.08 -10.19
CA LYS A 68 16.09 10.47 -10.82
C LYS A 68 17.31 11.37 -10.69
N PHE A 69 18.38 10.81 -10.15
CA PHE A 69 19.71 11.45 -10.10
C PHE A 69 20.51 11.02 -11.33
N PHE A 70 21.28 11.95 -11.90
CA PHE A 70 22.19 11.65 -13.01
C PHE A 70 23.37 12.63 -12.98
N THR A 71 24.45 12.28 -13.68
CA THR A 71 25.63 13.14 -13.81
C THR A 71 25.77 13.56 -15.27
N LYS A 72 26.00 14.85 -15.50
CA LYS A 72 26.24 15.42 -16.83
C LYS A 72 27.39 16.42 -16.74
N LEU A 73 28.40 16.29 -17.61
CA LEU A 73 29.58 17.17 -17.65
C LEU A 73 30.26 17.30 -16.26
N GLY A 74 30.43 16.17 -15.55
CA GLY A 74 31.02 16.14 -14.22
C GLY A 74 30.15 16.72 -13.08
N LYS A 75 28.96 17.26 -13.39
CA LYS A 75 28.04 17.85 -12.40
C LYS A 75 26.87 16.92 -12.12
N LYS A 76 26.46 16.84 -10.85
CA LYS A 76 25.29 16.02 -10.42
C LYS A 76 24.01 16.82 -10.60
N PHE A 77 23.01 16.18 -11.17
CA PHE A 77 21.68 16.75 -11.39
C PHE A 77 20.61 15.87 -10.77
N VAL A 78 19.48 16.49 -10.43
CA VAL A 78 18.27 15.76 -10.10
C VAL A 78 17.14 16.17 -11.03
N SER A 79 16.39 15.20 -11.50
CA SER A 79 15.18 15.43 -12.29
C SER A 79 14.02 14.68 -11.67
N VAL A 80 12.82 15.18 -11.88
CA VAL A 80 11.61 14.38 -11.64
C VAL A 80 11.18 13.86 -13.00
N VAL A 81 10.83 12.59 -13.14
CA VAL A 81 10.30 12.01 -14.40
C VAL A 81 8.84 11.66 -14.17
N LYS A 82 7.99 11.87 -15.18
CA LYS A 82 6.56 11.53 -15.06
C LYS A 82 6.44 10.01 -14.94
N ALA A 83 5.68 9.52 -13.97
CA ALA A 83 5.40 8.10 -13.88
C ALA A 83 4.60 7.66 -15.12
N ASN A 84 5.11 6.67 -15.85
CA ASN A 84 4.47 6.16 -17.05
C ASN A 84 3.07 5.65 -16.70
N LYS A 85 2.03 6.27 -17.29
CA LYS A 85 0.63 5.89 -17.05
C LYS A 85 0.30 4.47 -17.51
N ASN A 86 1.14 3.89 -18.38
CA ASN A 86 0.92 2.59 -19.00
C ASN A 86 0.90 1.45 -17.98
N VAL A 87 1.71 1.51 -16.91
CA VAL A 87 1.75 0.46 -15.87
C VAL A 87 0.46 0.45 -15.05
N LYS A 88 -0.06 1.62 -14.67
CA LYS A 88 -1.34 1.72 -13.94
C LYS A 88 -2.54 1.24 -14.75
N LYS A 89 -2.49 1.38 -16.09
CA LYS A 89 -3.53 0.85 -16.98
C LYS A 89 -3.47 -0.68 -17.03
N ALA A 90 -2.26 -1.26 -17.05
CA ALA A 90 -2.06 -2.70 -17.03
C ALA A 90 -2.53 -3.34 -15.71
N GLU A 91 -2.16 -2.74 -14.57
CA GLU A 91 -2.62 -3.20 -13.24
C GLU A 91 -4.15 -3.07 -13.07
N LYS A 92 -4.76 -1.98 -13.53
CA LYS A 92 -6.23 -1.86 -13.51
C LYS A 92 -6.90 -2.92 -14.38
N LYS A 93 -6.33 -3.22 -15.55
CA LYS A 93 -6.88 -4.22 -16.50
C LYS A 93 -6.77 -5.64 -15.94
N SER A 94 -5.70 -5.98 -15.22
CA SER A 94 -5.56 -7.30 -14.58
C SER A 94 -6.49 -7.45 -13.37
N VAL A 95 -6.69 -6.42 -12.55
CA VAL A 95 -7.63 -6.42 -11.41
C VAL A 95 -9.08 -6.49 -11.88
N GLU A 96 -9.44 -5.84 -12.99
CA GLU A 96 -10.77 -6.00 -13.61
C GLU A 96 -10.98 -7.41 -14.17
N HIS A 97 -9.96 -8.01 -14.78
CA HIS A 97 -10.05 -9.38 -15.29
C HIS A 97 -10.22 -10.39 -14.16
N THR A 98 -9.45 -10.28 -13.08
CA THR A 98 -9.56 -11.18 -11.92
C THR A 98 -10.88 -10.99 -11.18
N SER A 99 -11.35 -9.76 -10.99
CA SER A 99 -12.65 -9.50 -10.35
C SER A 99 -13.83 -10.04 -11.18
N LYS A 100 -13.78 -9.99 -12.52
CA LYS A 100 -14.76 -10.65 -13.40
C LYS A 100 -14.73 -12.17 -13.25
N ILE A 101 -13.54 -12.80 -13.21
CA ILE A 101 -13.39 -14.24 -13.02
C ILE A 101 -13.92 -14.68 -11.64
N VAL A 102 -13.57 -13.96 -10.57
CA VAL A 102 -14.03 -14.27 -9.22
C VAL A 102 -15.55 -14.15 -9.15
N LYS A 103 -16.13 -13.06 -9.67
CA LYS A 103 -17.59 -12.84 -9.68
C LYS A 103 -18.33 -13.94 -10.45
N ALA A 104 -17.82 -14.36 -11.61
CA ALA A 104 -18.37 -15.48 -12.38
C ALA A 104 -18.33 -16.82 -11.63
N LYS A 105 -17.24 -17.11 -10.89
CA LYS A 105 -17.12 -18.34 -10.07
C LYS A 105 -18.08 -18.39 -8.88
N TYR A 106 -18.39 -17.24 -8.26
CA TYR A 106 -19.33 -17.20 -7.13
C TYR A 106 -20.78 -17.39 -7.58
N VAL A 107 -21.18 -16.84 -8.73
CA VAL A 107 -22.54 -17.02 -9.28
C VAL A 107 -22.80 -18.49 -9.62
N THR A 108 -21.84 -19.17 -10.24
CA THR A 108 -21.97 -20.59 -10.59
C THR A 108 -21.98 -21.49 -9.36
N LYS A 109 -21.13 -21.23 -8.35
CA LYS A 109 -21.18 -21.96 -7.07
C LYS A 109 -22.51 -21.77 -6.34
N LYS A 110 -23.05 -20.54 -6.31
CA LYS A 110 -24.36 -20.24 -5.70
C LYS A 110 -25.51 -20.98 -6.39
N ALA A 111 -25.51 -21.02 -7.72
CA ALA A 111 -26.51 -21.77 -8.49
C ALA A 111 -26.43 -23.29 -8.28
N VAL A 112 -25.22 -23.86 -8.09
CA VAL A 112 -25.05 -25.28 -7.78
C VAL A 112 -25.56 -25.60 -6.36
N THR A 113 -25.26 -24.75 -5.37
CA THR A 113 -25.76 -24.95 -4.00
C THR A 113 -27.28 -24.88 -3.93
N GLU A 114 -27.91 -23.94 -4.64
CA GLU A 114 -29.37 -23.83 -4.71
C GLU A 114 -29.98 -25.06 -5.41
N LYS A 115 -29.39 -25.55 -6.50
CA LYS A 115 -29.86 -26.77 -7.19
C LYS A 115 -29.70 -28.05 -6.34
N VAL A 116 -28.62 -28.17 -5.56
CA VAL A 116 -28.40 -29.31 -4.64
C VAL A 116 -29.39 -29.27 -3.47
N ALA A 117 -29.66 -28.08 -2.92
CA ALA A 117 -30.66 -27.90 -1.87
C ALA A 117 -32.07 -28.31 -2.33
N VAL A 118 -32.48 -27.89 -3.53
CA VAL A 118 -33.77 -28.26 -4.12
C VAL A 118 -33.85 -29.77 -4.42
N LYS A 119 -32.74 -30.39 -4.85
CA LYS A 119 -32.65 -31.85 -5.07
C LYS A 119 -32.74 -32.64 -3.75
N ALA A 120 -32.17 -32.13 -2.67
CA ALA A 120 -32.25 -32.75 -1.34
C ALA A 120 -33.68 -32.71 -0.78
N ILE A 121 -34.38 -31.58 -0.93
CA ILE A 121 -35.78 -31.43 -0.49
C ILE A 121 -36.71 -32.35 -1.29
N LYS A 122 -36.53 -32.49 -2.61
CA LYS A 122 -37.33 -33.44 -3.42
C LYS A 122 -37.09 -34.91 -3.05
N LYS A 123 -35.94 -35.25 -2.46
CA LYS A 123 -35.58 -36.62 -2.04
C LYS A 123 -36.22 -36.99 -0.69
N THR A 124 -36.41 -36.02 0.21
CA THR A 124 -37.06 -36.25 1.52
C THR A 124 -38.58 -36.41 1.40
N VAL A 125 -39.22 -35.73 0.45
CA VAL A 125 -40.67 -35.86 0.18
C VAL A 125 -41.06 -37.22 -0.44
N LYS A 126 -40.11 -37.99 -0.98
CA LYS A 126 -40.35 -39.28 -1.66
C LYS A 126 -40.19 -40.54 -0.79
N LYS A 127 -39.84 -40.44 0.51
CA LYS A 127 -39.74 -41.62 1.39
C LYS A 127 -41.13 -42.03 1.93
N PRO A 128 -41.60 -43.27 1.75
CA PRO A 128 -42.92 -43.69 2.24
C PRO A 128 -42.90 -43.88 3.76
N VAL A 129 -43.86 -43.28 4.46
CA VAL A 129 -44.07 -43.44 5.91
C VAL A 129 -44.80 -44.76 6.15
N LYS A 130 -44.20 -45.71 6.90
CA LYS A 130 -44.88 -46.93 7.37
C LYS A 130 -45.99 -46.55 8.36
N LYS A 131 -47.25 -46.88 8.06
CA LYS A 131 -48.41 -46.74 8.97
C LYS A 131 -48.34 -47.81 10.07
N THR A 132 -48.25 -47.42 11.33
CA THR A 132 -48.57 -48.27 12.48
C THR A 132 -50.01 -48.02 12.92
N VAL A 133 -50.87 -49.03 12.75
CA VAL A 133 -52.27 -49.02 13.19
C VAL A 133 -52.33 -49.38 14.68
N LYS A 134 -52.84 -48.49 15.52
CA LYS A 134 -53.08 -48.77 16.95
C LYS A 134 -54.50 -49.33 17.10
N LYS A 135 -54.59 -50.62 17.44
CA LYS A 135 -55.82 -51.39 17.65
C LYS A 135 -56.47 -50.94 18.97
N THR A 136 -57.73 -50.49 18.92
CA THR A 136 -58.54 -50.16 20.10
C THR A 136 -59.04 -51.45 20.76
N ALA A 137 -58.85 -51.60 22.06
CA ALA A 137 -59.50 -52.63 22.87
C ALA A 137 -60.34 -51.95 23.95
N SER A 138 -61.64 -52.22 23.87
CA SER A 138 -62.71 -51.89 24.81
C SER A 138 -62.75 -52.90 25.95
N THR A 139 -62.90 -52.45 27.21
CA THR A 139 -63.59 -53.25 28.24
C THR A 139 -64.31 -52.36 29.26
N THR A 140 -65.46 -52.86 29.69
CA THR A 140 -66.63 -52.29 30.35
C THR A 140 -66.62 -52.32 31.89
N LYS A 141 -67.09 -51.22 32.51
CA LYS A 141 -68.04 -51.04 33.65
C LYS A 141 -68.22 -52.13 34.76
N ALA A 142 -68.11 -51.73 36.04
CA ALA A 142 -68.94 -52.12 37.22
C ALA A 142 -68.58 -51.19 38.43
N LYS A 143 -69.48 -50.36 39.01
CA LYS A 143 -70.33 -50.56 40.23
C LYS A 143 -69.60 -51.30 41.37
N ASN A 144 -69.56 -50.86 42.64
CA ASN A 144 -70.44 -50.03 43.47
C ASN A 144 -69.69 -48.86 44.13
#